data_AF-A0ABD1UPG7-F1
#
_entry.id   AF-A0ABD1UPG7-F1
#
_cell.length_a   1.000
_cell.length_b   1.000
_cell.length_c   1.000
_cell.angle_alpha   90.00
_cell.angle_beta   90.00
_cell.angle_gamma   90.00
#
_symmetry.space_group_name_H-M   'P 1'
#
loop_
_entity.id
_entity.type
_entity.pdbx_description
1 polymer ?
#
loop_
_entity_poly.entity_id
_entity_poly.type
_entity_poly.pdbx_seq_one_letter_code
_entity_poly.pdbx_strand_id
1 'polypeptide(L)'
;MSHPHNPLFTWQTKHKQAEKNLLNGQQKKQNKLNLLSSQKTNSLGPPIIPNVMGPNLSAASGSSVKFTLDDIPHIKWRNRFQEMQAWCSAELQKPLMTHTAVIKSFLARLTGFLRDWYDSLREYRQLQYLNSPTVEHCMNALYWEFCGRQDYLKDIAREEFFKLKCCSYNPKDLDKHFQNAAKRYYLIGGMDDPNIKQGLS
;
A
#
# COMPACT_ATOMS: atom_id res chain seq x y z
N MET A 1 -18.52 -7.37 -62.58
CA MET A 1 -17.12 -7.40 -62.10
C MET A 1 -17.13 -6.98 -60.65
N SER A 2 -17.12 -7.94 -59.73
CA SER A 2 -17.35 -7.69 -58.30
C SER A 2 -16.14 -8.19 -57.52
N HIS A 3 -15.37 -7.27 -56.93
CA HIS A 3 -14.19 -7.59 -56.12
C HIS A 3 -14.60 -8.25 -54.78
N PRO A 4 -13.88 -9.29 -54.32
CA PRO A 4 -14.15 -9.90 -53.02
C PRO A 4 -13.53 -9.06 -51.90
N HIS A 5 -14.37 -8.70 -50.92
CA HIS A 5 -14.00 -7.98 -49.72
C HIS A 5 -13.26 -8.93 -48.75
N ASN A 6 -11.98 -8.64 -48.41
CA ASN A 6 -11.16 -9.49 -47.55
C ASN A 6 -11.22 -9.01 -46.07
N PRO A 7 -11.87 -9.75 -45.15
CA PRO A 7 -12.09 -9.30 -43.77
C PRO A 7 -10.82 -9.26 -42.89
N LEU A 8 -9.75 -9.97 -43.25
CA LEU A 8 -8.52 -10.04 -42.44
C LEU A 8 -7.74 -8.71 -42.40
N PHE A 9 -7.79 -7.94 -43.49
CA PHE A 9 -7.10 -6.64 -43.61
C PHE A 9 -7.74 -5.55 -42.74
N THR A 10 -9.05 -5.64 -42.51
CA THR A 10 -9.80 -4.67 -41.70
C THR A 10 -9.55 -4.83 -40.20
N TRP A 11 -9.26 -6.04 -39.72
CA TRP A 11 -8.98 -6.31 -38.31
C TRP A 11 -7.59 -5.82 -37.90
N GLN A 12 -6.56 -6.10 -38.71
CA GLN A 12 -5.18 -5.63 -38.44
C GLN A 12 -5.07 -4.10 -38.45
N THR A 13 -5.82 -3.43 -39.34
CA THR A 13 -5.84 -1.96 -39.42
C THR A 13 -6.52 -1.33 -38.20
N LYS A 14 -7.61 -1.94 -37.72
CA LYS A 14 -8.29 -1.50 -36.49
C LYS A 14 -7.42 -1.70 -35.24
N HIS A 15 -6.65 -2.79 -35.16
CA HIS A 15 -5.77 -3.05 -34.02
C HIS A 15 -4.61 -2.05 -33.93
N LYS A 16 -3.94 -1.74 -35.06
CA LYS A 16 -2.88 -0.73 -35.10
C LYS A 16 -3.38 0.69 -34.77
N GLN A 17 -4.62 1.01 -35.13
CA GLN A 17 -5.22 2.30 -34.78
C GLN A 17 -5.59 2.37 -33.28
N ALA A 18 -6.04 1.28 -32.68
CA ALA A 18 -6.31 1.19 -31.25
C ALA A 18 -5.03 1.35 -30.41
N GLU A 19 -3.93 0.74 -30.83
CA GLU A 19 -2.62 0.89 -30.17
C GLU A 19 -2.08 2.32 -30.23
N LYS A 20 -2.21 3.00 -31.39
CA LYS A 20 -1.85 4.43 -31.50
C LYS A 20 -2.70 5.33 -30.60
N ASN A 21 -3.99 5.03 -30.46
CA ASN A 21 -4.88 5.79 -29.58
C ASN A 21 -4.55 5.57 -28.09
N LEU A 22 -4.16 4.35 -27.71
CA LEU A 22 -3.67 4.03 -26.36
C LEU A 22 -2.35 4.73 -26.04
N LEU A 23 -1.37 4.73 -26.96
CA LEU A 23 -0.09 5.44 -26.77
C LEU A 23 -0.30 6.96 -26.64
N ASN A 24 -1.15 7.56 -27.47
CA ASN A 24 -1.48 8.98 -27.40
C ASN A 24 -2.25 9.35 -26.12
N GLY A 25 -3.06 8.43 -25.57
CA GLY A 25 -3.73 8.59 -24.29
C GLY A 25 -2.75 8.60 -23.11
N GLN A 26 -1.73 7.74 -23.14
CA GLN A 26 -0.67 7.69 -22.12
C GLN A 26 0.21 8.94 -22.16
N GLN A 27 0.59 9.42 -23.35
CA GLN A 27 1.38 10.65 -23.50
C GLN A 27 0.64 11.89 -22.97
N LYS A 28 -0.68 11.99 -23.21
CA LYS A 28 -1.51 13.08 -22.65
C LYS A 28 -1.62 13.00 -21.13
N LYS A 29 -1.66 11.79 -20.55
CA LYS A 29 -1.73 11.58 -19.10
C LYS A 29 -0.40 11.97 -18.43
N GLN A 30 0.73 11.64 -19.05
CA GLN A 30 2.07 12.02 -18.57
C GLN A 30 2.29 13.54 -18.63
N ASN A 31 1.89 14.19 -19.73
CA ASN A 31 2.00 15.64 -19.86
C ASN A 31 1.10 16.39 -18.86
N LYS A 32 -0.07 15.85 -18.52
CA LYS A 32 -0.94 16.42 -17.47
C LYS A 32 -0.33 16.26 -16.07
N LEU A 33 0.38 15.17 -15.80
CA LEU A 33 1.07 14.94 -14.53
C LEU A 33 2.29 15.89 -14.37
N ASN A 34 3.03 16.11 -15.45
CA ASN A 34 4.16 17.05 -15.48
C ASN A 34 3.72 18.52 -15.39
N LEU A 35 2.53 18.86 -15.89
CA LEU A 35 1.99 20.22 -15.77
C LEU A 35 1.50 20.52 -14.33
N LEU A 36 1.05 19.50 -13.59
CA LEU A 36 0.61 19.64 -12.20
C LEU A 36 1.80 19.77 -11.23
N SER A 37 2.96 19.21 -11.57
CA SER A 37 4.19 19.33 -10.76
C SER A 37 4.90 20.68 -10.88
N SER A 38 4.65 21.45 -11.96
CA SER A 38 5.32 22.73 -12.21
C SER A 38 4.63 23.95 -11.60
N GLN A 39 3.51 23.81 -10.87
CA GLN A 39 2.77 24.93 -10.28
C GLN A 39 2.87 25.06 -8.75
N LYS A 40 3.81 24.38 -8.08
CA LYS A 40 3.98 24.50 -6.63
C LYS A 40 5.39 24.91 -6.21
N THR A 41 5.78 26.12 -6.58
CA THR A 41 6.81 26.89 -5.88
C THR A 41 6.29 28.31 -5.69
N ASN A 42 5.84 28.65 -4.47
CA ASN A 42 6.17 29.91 -3.78
C ASN A 42 5.53 30.00 -2.38
N SER A 43 6.44 30.12 -1.40
CA SER A 43 6.34 30.72 -0.06
C SER A 43 5.18 30.36 0.88
N LEU A 44 5.52 29.62 1.94
CA LEU A 44 5.53 30.07 3.35
C LEU A 44 6.09 28.92 4.19
N GLY A 45 7.14 29.19 4.97
CA GLY A 45 7.92 28.17 5.70
C GLY A 45 7.10 27.45 6.79
N PRO A 46 7.45 26.20 7.14
CA PRO A 46 6.78 25.48 8.23
C PRO A 46 7.25 25.99 9.60
N PRO A 47 6.39 26.03 10.63
CA PRO A 47 6.79 26.37 11.99
C PRO A 47 7.68 25.27 12.56
N ILE A 48 8.70 25.69 13.32
CA ILE A 48 9.63 24.84 14.06
C ILE A 48 8.83 24.06 15.12
N ILE A 49 8.81 22.72 14.99
CA ILE A 49 8.35 21.82 16.05
C ILE A 49 9.59 21.41 16.87
N PRO A 50 9.61 21.57 18.20
CA PRO A 50 10.73 21.14 19.02
C PRO A 50 10.90 19.61 18.98
N ASN A 51 12.14 19.21 18.78
CA ASN A 51 12.64 17.84 18.71
C ASN A 51 12.24 17.04 19.97
N VAL A 52 11.26 16.15 19.85
CA VAL A 52 11.00 15.12 20.85
C VAL A 52 11.93 13.95 20.55
N MET A 53 13.01 13.87 21.32
CA MET A 53 13.87 12.68 21.42
C MET A 53 13.03 11.42 21.67
N GLY A 54 13.11 10.46 20.75
CA GLY A 54 12.73 9.07 20.91
C GLY A 54 13.83 8.18 20.30
N PRO A 55 14.17 7.05 20.91
CA PRO A 55 15.56 6.59 20.98
C PRO A 55 16.05 5.94 19.68
N ASN A 56 17.27 6.33 19.30
CA ASN A 56 18.32 5.50 18.71
C ASN A 56 17.85 4.28 17.90
N LEU A 57 17.46 4.49 16.64
CA LEU A 57 17.65 3.45 15.63
C LEU A 57 19.13 3.39 15.35
N SER A 58 19.82 2.59 16.15
CA SER A 58 21.22 2.27 15.96
C SER A 58 21.45 1.87 14.50
N ALA A 59 22.31 2.63 13.83
CA ALA A 59 22.99 2.19 12.63
C ALA A 59 23.84 0.95 12.99
N ALA A 60 23.19 -0.21 13.08
CA ALA A 60 23.85 -1.48 13.30
C ALA A 60 24.19 -2.09 11.94
N SER A 61 25.35 -1.68 11.44
CA SER A 61 26.13 -2.46 10.50
C SER A 61 26.18 -3.93 10.95
N GLY A 62 25.76 -4.85 10.09
CA GLY A 62 26.13 -6.27 10.20
C GLY A 62 25.27 -7.21 11.07
N SER A 63 24.08 -6.82 11.56
CA SER A 63 23.21 -7.79 12.26
C SER A 63 22.36 -8.62 11.27
N SER A 64 22.31 -9.93 11.46
CA SER A 64 21.41 -10.82 10.70
C SER A 64 19.98 -10.63 11.20
N VAL A 65 19.35 -9.49 10.89
CA VAL A 65 17.92 -9.25 11.10
C VAL A 65 17.13 -10.45 10.57
N LYS A 66 16.40 -11.10 11.47
CA LYS A 66 15.49 -12.22 11.19
C LYS A 66 14.06 -11.74 11.43
N PHE A 67 13.13 -12.23 10.63
CA PHE A 67 11.74 -11.83 10.69
C PHE A 67 10.88 -13.02 11.15
N THR A 68 10.07 -12.81 12.18
CA THR A 68 9.09 -13.76 12.70
C THR A 68 7.83 -13.02 13.16
N LEU A 69 6.75 -13.75 13.39
CA LEU A 69 5.53 -13.29 14.08
C LEU A 69 5.34 -13.99 15.43
N ASP A 70 6.18 -14.96 15.78
CA ASP A 70 5.99 -15.85 16.94
C ASP A 70 6.12 -15.12 18.28
N ASP A 71 6.86 -14.03 18.30
CA ASP A 71 7.17 -13.22 19.48
C ASP A 71 6.08 -12.17 19.80
N ILE A 72 5.05 -12.04 18.94
CA ILE A 72 4.04 -10.98 19.07
C ILE A 72 2.61 -11.49 18.85
N PRO A 73 1.63 -10.92 19.58
CA PRO A 73 0.22 -11.25 19.36
C PRO A 73 -0.28 -10.71 18.01
N HIS A 74 -1.32 -11.35 17.46
CA HIS A 74 -1.92 -11.02 16.16
C HIS A 74 -2.23 -9.52 15.98
N ILE A 75 -2.70 -8.84 17.03
CA ILE A 75 -3.04 -7.41 16.99
C ILE A 75 -1.85 -6.51 16.65
N LYS A 76 -0.62 -6.99 16.85
CA LYS A 76 0.63 -6.27 16.55
C LYS A 76 1.26 -6.67 15.22
N TRP A 77 0.71 -7.66 14.51
CA TRP A 77 1.29 -8.15 13.24
C TRP A 77 1.43 -7.04 12.21
N ARG A 78 0.47 -6.10 12.14
CA ARG A 78 0.56 -4.94 11.26
C ARG A 78 1.82 -4.11 11.50
N ASN A 79 2.16 -3.83 12.76
CA ASN A 79 3.36 -3.05 13.09
C ASN A 79 4.62 -3.80 12.66
N ARG A 80 4.64 -5.13 12.86
CA ARG A 80 5.75 -5.97 12.41
C ARG A 80 5.90 -6.00 10.88
N PHE A 81 4.81 -6.01 10.13
CA PHE A 81 4.87 -5.87 8.67
C PHE A 81 5.41 -4.50 8.23
N GLN A 82 5.10 -3.42 8.97
CA GLN A 82 5.68 -2.10 8.72
C GLN A 82 7.19 -2.09 8.99
N GLU A 83 7.64 -2.73 10.07
CA GLU A 83 9.09 -2.90 10.37
C GLU A 83 9.81 -3.66 9.24
N MET A 84 9.23 -4.77 8.77
CA MET A 84 9.74 -5.53 7.62
C MET A 84 9.83 -4.67 6.36
N GLN A 85 8.77 -3.90 6.06
CA GLN A 85 8.73 -3.02 4.89
C GLN A 85 9.73 -1.87 4.99
N ALA A 86 9.92 -1.30 6.18
CA ALA A 86 10.93 -0.29 6.44
C ALA A 86 12.34 -0.84 6.22
N TRP A 87 12.60 -2.07 6.67
CA TRP A 87 13.86 -2.75 6.40
C TRP A 87 14.11 -2.95 4.91
N CYS A 88 13.12 -3.48 4.16
CA CYS A 88 13.27 -3.66 2.71
C CYS A 88 13.48 -2.32 1.99
N SER A 89 12.78 -1.26 2.42
CA SER A 89 12.95 0.10 1.88
C SER A 89 14.35 0.65 2.13
N ALA A 90 14.91 0.44 3.33
CA ALA A 90 16.27 0.83 3.65
C ALA A 90 17.30 0.02 2.86
N GLU A 91 17.08 -1.28 2.68
CA GLU A 91 17.94 -2.15 1.89
C GLU A 91 17.99 -1.73 0.42
N LEU A 92 16.86 -1.27 -0.13
CA LEU A 92 16.76 -0.70 -1.48
C LEU A 92 17.56 0.59 -1.66
N GLN A 93 17.85 1.35 -0.59
CA GLN A 93 18.67 2.56 -0.68
C GLN A 93 20.17 2.26 -0.82
N LYS A 94 20.59 1.01 -0.59
CA LYS A 94 21.99 0.63 -0.72
C LYS A 94 22.41 0.65 -2.20
N PRO A 95 23.63 1.11 -2.51
CA PRO A 95 24.14 1.08 -3.88
C PRO A 95 24.07 -0.33 -4.48
N LEU A 96 23.70 -0.42 -5.75
CA LEU A 96 23.62 -1.66 -6.54
C LEU A 96 22.56 -2.68 -6.09
N MET A 97 21.75 -2.38 -5.06
CA MET A 97 20.66 -3.27 -4.66
C MET A 97 19.49 -3.18 -5.63
N THR A 98 19.05 -4.34 -6.12
CA THR A 98 17.83 -4.48 -6.93
C THR A 98 16.68 -4.94 -6.05
N HIS A 99 15.45 -4.65 -6.45
CA HIS A 99 14.26 -5.14 -5.74
C HIS A 99 14.26 -6.67 -5.61
N THR A 100 14.68 -7.40 -6.65
CA THR A 100 14.79 -8.86 -6.62
C THR A 100 15.80 -9.34 -5.58
N ALA A 101 16.97 -8.69 -5.47
CA ALA A 101 17.97 -9.03 -4.47
C ALA A 101 17.48 -8.75 -3.04
N VAL A 102 16.75 -7.65 -2.85
CA VAL A 102 16.13 -7.31 -1.56
C VAL A 102 15.05 -8.32 -1.18
N ILE A 103 14.15 -8.67 -2.10
CA ILE A 103 13.09 -9.67 -1.87
C ILE A 103 13.70 -11.03 -1.52
N LYS A 104 14.70 -11.49 -2.28
CA LYS A 104 15.39 -12.76 -2.01
C LYS A 104 16.04 -12.75 -0.62
N SER A 105 16.70 -11.65 -0.27
CA SER A 105 17.33 -11.48 1.05
C SER A 105 16.30 -11.42 2.18
N PHE A 106 15.17 -10.76 1.96
CA PHE A 106 14.05 -10.70 2.88
C PHE A 106 13.45 -12.08 3.15
N LEU A 107 13.11 -12.83 2.11
CA LEU A 107 12.52 -14.17 2.22
C LEU A 107 13.48 -15.15 2.91
N ALA A 108 14.78 -15.05 2.64
CA ALA A 108 15.80 -15.85 3.34
C ALA A 108 15.93 -15.55 4.84
N ARG A 109 15.45 -14.38 5.28
CA ARG A 109 15.45 -13.94 6.69
C ARG A 109 14.16 -14.28 7.43
N LEU A 110 13.14 -14.83 6.76
CA LEU A 110 11.96 -15.36 7.43
C LEU A 110 12.37 -16.53 8.33
N THR A 111 11.77 -16.59 9.51
CA THR A 111 12.01 -17.62 10.52
C THR A 111 10.71 -18.00 11.23
N GLY A 112 10.74 -19.16 11.89
CA GLY A 112 9.59 -19.66 12.65
C GLY A 112 8.36 -19.82 11.78
N PHE A 113 7.20 -19.43 12.30
CA PHE A 113 5.92 -19.58 11.60
C PHE A 113 5.91 -18.99 10.17
N LEU A 114 6.56 -17.84 9.96
CA LEU A 114 6.64 -17.23 8.62
C LEU A 114 7.45 -18.08 7.64
N ARG A 115 8.51 -18.73 8.12
CA ARG A 115 9.34 -19.59 7.28
C ARG A 115 8.61 -20.88 6.95
N ASP A 116 8.00 -21.51 7.95
CA ASP A 116 7.22 -22.74 7.77
C ASP A 116 6.06 -22.50 6.80
N TRP A 117 5.39 -21.35 6.92
CA TRP A 117 4.36 -20.93 5.96
C TRP A 117 4.93 -20.80 4.54
N TYR A 118 6.06 -20.11 4.36
CA TYR A 118 6.65 -19.91 3.03
C TYR A 118 7.08 -21.24 2.39
N ASP A 119 7.69 -22.13 3.18
CA ASP A 119 8.12 -23.46 2.72
C ASP A 119 6.92 -24.38 2.41
N SER A 120 5.77 -24.17 3.07
CA SER A 120 4.53 -24.89 2.76
C SER A 120 3.89 -24.48 1.42
N LEU A 121 4.29 -23.33 0.86
CA LEU A 121 3.81 -22.89 -0.44
C LEU A 121 4.39 -23.77 -1.54
N ARG A 122 3.58 -24.09 -2.56
CA ARG A 122 4.09 -24.76 -3.77
C ARG A 122 5.09 -23.87 -4.50
N GLU A 123 6.02 -24.49 -5.22
CA GLU A 123 7.09 -23.82 -5.99
C GLU A 123 6.57 -22.65 -6.84
N TYR A 124 5.47 -22.84 -7.57
CA TYR A 124 4.85 -21.77 -8.36
C TYR A 124 4.55 -20.51 -7.52
N ARG A 125 4.01 -20.67 -6.31
CA ARG A 125 3.66 -19.54 -5.45
C ARG A 125 4.90 -18.92 -4.80
N GLN A 126 5.91 -19.72 -4.44
CA GLN A 126 7.21 -19.21 -3.99
C GLN A 126 7.88 -18.34 -5.06
N LEU A 127 7.82 -18.78 -6.32
CA LEU A 127 8.31 -18.03 -7.47
C LEU A 127 7.54 -16.72 -7.70
N GLN A 128 6.23 -16.67 -7.43
CA GLN A 128 5.48 -15.40 -7.49
C GLN A 128 5.99 -14.37 -6.49
N TYR A 129 6.33 -14.79 -5.27
CA TYR A 129 6.94 -13.89 -4.28
C TYR A 129 8.34 -13.44 -4.72
N LEU A 130 9.20 -14.37 -5.15
CA LEU A 130 10.57 -14.06 -5.61
C LEU A 130 10.60 -13.12 -6.82
N ASN A 131 9.68 -13.32 -7.77
CA ASN A 131 9.59 -12.53 -9.00
C ASN A 131 8.61 -11.36 -8.90
N SER A 132 8.25 -10.94 -7.68
CA SER A 132 7.38 -9.78 -7.50
C SER A 132 8.01 -8.53 -8.12
N PRO A 133 7.22 -7.72 -8.86
CA PRO A 133 7.74 -6.61 -9.68
C PRO A 133 8.34 -5.47 -8.85
N THR A 134 7.89 -5.33 -7.59
CA THR A 134 8.44 -4.38 -6.63
C THR A 134 8.44 -5.00 -5.23
N VAL A 135 9.29 -4.47 -4.34
CA VAL A 135 9.26 -4.81 -2.90
C VAL A 135 7.89 -4.52 -2.30
N GLU A 136 7.27 -3.39 -2.66
CA GLU A 136 5.95 -3.02 -2.17
C GLU A 136 4.88 -4.06 -2.56
N HIS A 137 4.92 -4.57 -3.80
CA HIS A 137 4.00 -5.60 -4.23
C HIS A 137 4.18 -6.90 -3.43
N CYS A 138 5.43 -7.34 -3.22
CA CYS A 138 5.74 -8.51 -2.39
C CYS A 138 5.24 -8.33 -0.95
N MET A 139 5.51 -7.17 -0.35
CA MET A 139 5.10 -6.88 1.03
C MET A 139 3.58 -6.79 1.18
N ASN A 140 2.87 -6.20 0.22
CA ASN A 140 1.41 -6.14 0.23
C ASN A 140 0.78 -7.52 0.06
N ALA A 141 1.31 -8.35 -0.84
CA ALA A 141 0.85 -9.73 -1.00
C ALA A 141 1.01 -10.52 0.30
N LEU A 142 2.17 -10.40 0.95
CA LEU A 142 2.44 -11.03 2.24
C LEU A 142 1.51 -10.50 3.33
N TYR A 143 1.35 -9.18 3.42
CA TYR A 143 0.45 -8.54 4.38
C TYR A 143 -1.00 -9.04 4.21
N TRP A 144 -1.48 -9.21 2.98
CA TRP A 144 -2.84 -9.71 2.73
C TRP A 144 -3.07 -11.15 3.17
N GLU A 145 -2.06 -12.02 3.09
CA GLU A 145 -2.18 -13.41 3.53
C GLU A 145 -2.38 -13.53 5.06
N PHE A 146 -1.75 -12.63 5.84
CA PHE A 146 -1.79 -12.70 7.31
C PHE A 146 -2.77 -11.72 7.96
N CYS A 147 -2.90 -10.51 7.43
CA CYS A 147 -3.70 -9.43 8.01
C CYS A 147 -5.00 -9.17 7.24
N GLY A 148 -5.21 -9.87 6.12
CA GLY A 148 -6.35 -9.67 5.24
C GLY A 148 -6.23 -8.43 4.34
N ARG A 149 -7.19 -8.28 3.41
CA ARG A 149 -7.29 -7.07 2.58
C ARG A 149 -7.59 -5.87 3.46
N GLN A 150 -6.96 -4.72 3.16
CA GLN A 150 -7.26 -3.46 3.86
C GLN A 150 -8.77 -3.14 3.88
N ASP A 151 -9.51 -3.59 2.87
CA ASP A 151 -10.94 -3.35 2.71
C ASP A 151 -11.76 -3.91 3.87
N TYR A 152 -11.44 -5.10 4.40
CA TYR A 152 -12.18 -5.69 5.52
C TYR A 152 -12.12 -4.83 6.79
N LEU A 153 -10.99 -4.20 7.06
CA LEU A 153 -10.83 -3.31 8.21
C LEU A 153 -11.48 -1.95 7.97
N LYS A 154 -11.52 -1.47 6.72
CA LYS A 154 -12.33 -0.31 6.35
C LYS A 154 -13.82 -0.62 6.50
N ASP A 155 -14.25 -1.83 6.15
CA ASP A 155 -15.64 -2.26 6.29
C ASP A 155 -16.05 -2.34 7.77
N ILE A 156 -15.22 -2.94 8.63
CA ILE A 156 -15.44 -2.92 10.09
C ILE A 156 -15.45 -1.48 10.61
N ALA A 157 -14.47 -0.67 10.25
CA ALA A 157 -14.39 0.70 10.73
C ALA A 157 -15.58 1.56 10.25
N ARG A 158 -16.12 1.26 9.05
CA ARG A 158 -17.30 1.89 8.49
C ARG A 158 -18.55 1.49 9.27
N GLU A 159 -18.73 0.20 9.54
CA GLU A 159 -19.82 -0.27 10.40
C GLU A 159 -19.76 0.36 11.79
N GLU A 160 -18.59 0.37 12.43
CA GLU A 160 -18.42 0.98 13.75
C GLU A 160 -18.68 2.48 13.71
N PHE A 161 -18.25 3.18 12.65
CA PHE A 161 -18.49 4.61 12.48
C PHE A 161 -20.00 4.92 12.43
N PHE A 162 -20.77 4.18 11.63
CA PHE A 162 -22.22 4.39 11.55
C PHE A 162 -23.00 3.92 12.79
N LYS A 163 -22.45 2.99 13.57
CA LYS A 163 -23.04 2.54 14.85
C LYS A 163 -22.74 3.47 16.02
N LEU A 164 -21.76 4.37 15.91
CA LEU A 164 -21.41 5.30 16.98
C LEU A 164 -22.57 6.26 17.27
N LYS A 165 -23.12 6.19 18.49
CA LYS A 165 -24.07 7.16 19.05
C LYS A 165 -23.48 7.75 20.32
N CYS A 166 -23.58 9.07 20.48
CA CYS A 166 -23.29 9.70 21.77
C CYS A 166 -24.60 9.82 22.54
N CYS A 167 -24.67 9.20 23.72
CA CYS A 167 -25.84 9.24 24.59
C CYS A 167 -25.59 10.06 25.87
N SER A 168 -24.50 10.83 25.94
CA SER A 168 -24.09 11.62 27.10
C SER A 168 -23.90 13.08 26.70
N TYR A 169 -24.35 14.01 27.54
CA TYR A 169 -24.10 15.45 27.40
C TYR A 169 -22.87 15.92 28.20
N ASN A 170 -22.17 15.01 28.88
CA ASN A 170 -20.96 15.36 29.62
C ASN A 170 -19.81 15.72 28.65
N PRO A 171 -19.15 16.88 28.81
CA PRO A 171 -18.05 17.30 27.94
C PRO A 171 -16.93 16.27 27.76
N LYS A 172 -16.58 15.51 28.81
CA LYS A 172 -15.53 14.47 28.72
C LYS A 172 -15.96 13.29 27.83
N ASP A 173 -17.23 12.91 27.91
CA ASP A 173 -17.78 11.82 27.12
C ASP A 173 -17.94 12.24 25.65
N LEU A 174 -18.32 13.50 25.42
CA LEU A 174 -18.37 14.11 24.09
C LEU A 174 -17.00 14.14 23.44
N ASP A 175 -15.96 14.63 24.12
CA ASP A 175 -14.61 14.68 23.56
C ASP A 175 -14.09 13.28 23.20
N LYS A 176 -14.26 12.31 24.10
CA LYS A 176 -13.92 10.91 23.83
C LYS A 176 -14.71 10.33 22.65
N HIS A 177 -15.99 10.66 22.54
CA HIS A 177 -16.83 10.26 21.41
C HIS A 177 -16.31 10.85 20.10
N PHE A 178 -16.03 12.15 20.04
CA PHE A 178 -15.49 12.81 18.86
C PHE A 178 -14.14 12.24 18.44
N GLN A 179 -13.24 12.00 19.39
CA GLN A 179 -11.95 11.36 19.10
C GLN A 179 -12.13 9.95 18.51
N ASN A 180 -13.08 9.17 19.04
CA ASN A 180 -13.37 7.83 18.54
C ASN A 180 -14.03 7.83 17.15
N ALA A 181 -14.90 8.81 16.88
CA ALA A 181 -15.51 9.02 15.57
C ALA A 181 -14.46 9.49 14.55
N ALA A 182 -13.62 10.46 14.90
CA ALA A 182 -12.56 10.99 14.05
C ALA A 182 -11.55 9.90 13.66
N LYS A 183 -11.11 9.07 14.61
CA LYS A 183 -10.22 7.92 14.33
C LYS A 183 -10.77 7.00 13.24
N ARG A 184 -12.07 6.67 13.30
CA ARG A 184 -12.73 5.80 12.33
C ARG A 184 -12.97 6.50 10.99
N TYR A 185 -13.37 7.76 11.03
CA TYR A 185 -13.55 8.62 9.85
C TYR A 185 -12.27 8.66 8.99
N TYR A 186 -11.11 8.90 9.59
CA TYR A 186 -9.85 8.89 8.86
C TYR A 186 -9.44 7.50 8.38
N LEU A 187 -9.79 6.44 9.12
CA LEU A 187 -9.45 5.07 8.76
C LEU A 187 -10.20 4.58 7.50
N ILE A 188 -11.44 5.04 7.29
CA ILE A 188 -12.25 4.68 6.11
C ILE A 188 -11.99 5.56 4.88
N GLY A 189 -11.15 6.59 5.00
CA GLY A 189 -10.82 7.51 3.90
C GLY A 189 -11.54 8.86 3.96
N GLY A 190 -12.23 9.15 5.06
CA GLY A 190 -12.90 10.43 5.30
C GLY A 190 -13.88 10.81 4.20
N MET A 191 -13.77 12.04 3.70
CA MET A 191 -14.66 12.58 2.67
C MET A 191 -14.53 11.86 1.32
N ASP A 192 -13.46 11.09 1.11
CA ASP A 192 -13.28 10.31 -0.12
C ASP A 192 -14.04 8.98 -0.08
N ASP A 193 -14.59 8.57 1.08
CA ASP A 193 -15.46 7.39 1.18
C ASP A 193 -16.85 7.70 0.59
N PRO A 194 -17.28 6.98 -0.47
CA PRO A 194 -18.56 7.25 -1.12
C PRO A 194 -19.77 6.99 -0.22
N ASN A 195 -19.65 6.15 0.80
CA ASN A 195 -20.74 5.82 1.72
C ASN A 195 -20.97 6.94 2.76
N ILE A 196 -19.95 7.73 3.10
CA ILE A 196 -20.14 8.92 3.95
C ILE A 196 -20.91 10.01 3.21
N LYS A 197 -20.56 10.25 1.94
CA LYS A 197 -21.23 11.29 1.13
C LYS A 197 -22.73 11.05 1.00
N GLN A 198 -23.14 9.79 0.92
CA GLN A 198 -24.53 9.38 0.78
C GLN A 198 -25.31 9.36 2.11
N GLY A 199 -24.62 9.21 3.24
CA GLY A 199 -25.26 9.19 4.57
C GLY A 199 -25.49 10.58 5.19
N LEU A 200 -24.94 11.65 4.60
CA LEU A 200 -25.07 13.04 5.05
C LEU A 200 -26.02 13.90 4.19
N SER A 201 -26.59 13.33 3.12
CA SER A 201 -27.63 13.96 2.29
C SER A 201 -29.02 13.51 2.73
#